data_AF-A0A2I0KI66-F1
#
_entry.id   AF-A0A2I0KI66-F1
#
_cell.length_a   1.000
_cell.length_b   1.000
_cell.length_c   1.000
_cell.angle_alpha   90.00
_cell.angle_beta   90.00
_cell.angle_gamma   90.00
#
_symmetry.space_group_name_H-M   'P 1'
#
loop_
_entity.id
_entity.type
_entity.pdbx_description
1 polymer ?
#
loop_
_entity_poly.entity_id
_entity_poly.type
_entity_poly.pdbx_seq_one_letter_code
_entity_poly.pdbx_strand_id
1 'polypeptide(L)'
;MTGVAEDEEKWLAAGIAGLQQNAFYMHRAMDSNNLRDALKYSAQMLSELRTSKLSPHKYYELYMRAFDELRKLEIFFKEEARRGCSIVDLYELVQHAGNILPRL
;
A
#
# COMPACT_ATOMS: atom_id res chain seq x y z
N MET A 1 -16.70 5.97 -27.89
CA MET A 1 -16.06 6.75 -26.81
C MET A 1 -16.58 6.39 -25.41
N THR A 2 -17.73 5.71 -25.25
CA THR A 2 -18.29 5.31 -23.95
C THR A 2 -17.58 4.13 -23.27
N GLY A 3 -17.08 3.15 -24.04
CA GLY A 3 -16.45 1.94 -23.47
C GLY A 3 -15.15 2.18 -22.68
N VAL A 4 -14.34 3.17 -23.07
CA VAL A 4 -13.08 3.47 -22.38
C VAL A 4 -13.32 3.98 -20.96
N ALA A 5 -14.35 4.82 -20.76
CA ALA A 5 -14.70 5.33 -19.45
C ALA A 5 -15.26 4.23 -18.53
N GLU A 6 -16.09 3.32 -19.07
CA GLU A 6 -16.61 2.17 -18.33
C GLU A 6 -15.51 1.19 -17.94
N ASP A 7 -14.52 0.96 -18.80
CA ASP A 7 -13.39 0.08 -18.49
C ASP A 7 -12.45 0.71 -17.47
N GLU A 8 -12.24 2.03 -17.53
CA GLU A 8 -11.45 2.76 -16.53
C GLU A 8 -12.09 2.70 -15.14
N GLU A 9 -13.42 2.80 -15.05
CA GLU A 9 -14.15 2.63 -13.79
C GLU A 9 -14.00 1.21 -13.23
N LYS A 10 -14.07 0.18 -14.08
CA LYS A 10 -13.84 -1.21 -13.67
C LYS A 10 -12.41 -1.43 -13.16
N TRP A 11 -11.41 -0.85 -13.84
CA TRP A 11 -10.02 -0.95 -13.41
C TRP A 11 -9.77 -0.23 -12.09
N LEU A 12 -10.37 0.95 -11.90
CA LEU A 12 -10.31 1.67 -10.63
C LEU A 12 -10.94 0.83 -9.51
N ALA A 13 -12.16 0.31 -9.73
CA ALA A 13 -12.85 -0.51 -8.74
C ALA A 13 -12.03 -1.76 -8.36
N ALA A 14 -11.41 -2.42 -9.33
CA ALA A 14 -10.53 -3.57 -9.09
C ALA A 14 -9.28 -3.18 -8.27
N GLY A 15 -8.63 -2.07 -8.60
CA GLY A 15 -7.47 -1.56 -7.86
C GLY A 15 -7.82 -1.16 -6.43
N ILE A 16 -8.97 -0.51 -6.23
CA ILE A 16 -9.48 -0.16 -4.88
C ILE A 16 -9.76 -1.43 -4.08
N ALA A 17 -10.39 -2.44 -4.69
CA ALA A 17 -10.68 -3.70 -4.01
C ALA A 17 -9.39 -4.43 -3.59
N GLY A 18 -8.39 -4.51 -4.47
CA GLY A 18 -7.07 -5.08 -4.17
C GLY A 18 -6.36 -4.32 -3.05
N LEU A 19 -6.41 -2.99 -3.08
CA LEU A 19 -5.85 -2.12 -2.05
C LEU A 19 -6.52 -2.36 -0.70
N GLN A 20 -7.85 -2.33 -0.65
CA GLN A 20 -8.62 -2.55 0.59
C GLN A 20 -8.40 -3.94 1.17
N GLN A 21 -8.31 -4.96 0.32
CA GLN A 21 -8.06 -6.34 0.75
C GLN A 21 -6.69 -6.46 1.44
N ASN A 22 -5.65 -5.86 0.86
CA ASN A 22 -4.31 -5.89 1.45
C ASN A 22 -4.21 -4.98 2.68
N ALA A 23 -4.86 -3.82 2.68
CA ALA A 23 -4.92 -2.93 3.84
C ALA A 23 -5.57 -3.61 5.05
N PHE A 24 -6.64 -4.39 4.85
CA PHE A 24 -7.26 -5.18 5.91
C PHE A 24 -6.26 -6.17 6.56
N TYR A 25 -5.51 -6.91 5.75
CA TYR A 25 -4.50 -7.84 6.28
C TYR A 25 -3.32 -7.12 6.92
N MET A 26 -2.92 -5.96 6.37
CA MET A 26 -1.91 -5.09 6.95
C MET A 26 -2.34 -4.63 8.36
N HIS A 27 -3.58 -4.15 8.54
CA HIS A 27 -4.11 -3.77 9.85
C HIS A 27 -4.08 -4.91 10.84
N ARG A 28 -4.58 -6.09 10.45
CA ARG A 28 -4.57 -7.26 11.32
C ARG A 28 -3.15 -7.67 11.75
N ALA A 29 -2.18 -7.53 10.86
CA ALA A 29 -0.77 -7.78 11.17
C ALA A 29 -0.21 -6.72 12.14
N MET A 30 -0.54 -5.44 11.94
CA MET A 30 -0.15 -4.35 12.85
C MET A 30 -0.75 -4.54 14.25
N ASP A 31 -2.04 -4.87 14.35
CA ASP A 31 -2.72 -5.14 15.63
C ASP A 31 -2.08 -6.31 16.40
N SER A 32 -1.49 -7.27 15.67
CA SER A 32 -0.79 -8.42 16.22
C SER A 32 0.73 -8.18 16.40
N ASN A 33 1.21 -6.95 16.14
CA ASN A 33 2.63 -6.57 16.15
C ASN A 33 3.52 -7.45 15.25
N ASN A 34 2.94 -7.96 14.16
CA ASN A 34 3.65 -8.78 13.18
C ASN A 34 4.21 -7.89 12.07
N LEU A 35 5.40 -7.33 12.30
CA LEU A 35 6.08 -6.42 11.38
C LEU A 35 6.28 -7.03 9.98
N ARG A 36 6.67 -8.30 9.91
CA ARG A 36 6.94 -8.98 8.62
C ARG A 36 5.70 -9.03 7.74
N ASP A 37 4.56 -9.42 8.30
CA ASP A 37 3.32 -9.49 7.53
C ASP A 37 2.77 -8.09 7.24
N ALA A 38 2.93 -7.13 8.15
CA ALA A 38 2.56 -5.73 7.89
C ALA A 38 3.32 -5.18 6.67
N LEU A 39 4.64 -5.41 6.58
CA LEU A 39 5.47 -5.03 5.44
C LEU A 39 5.09 -5.77 4.14
N LYS A 40 4.78 -7.07 4.24
CA LYS A 40 4.35 -7.86 3.09
C LYS A 40 3.05 -7.29 2.49
N TYR A 41 2.04 -7.08 3.33
CA TYR A 41 0.74 -6.62 2.87
C TYR A 41 0.77 -5.15 2.45
N SER A 42 1.59 -4.30 3.07
CA SER A 42 1.79 -2.92 2.58
C SER A 42 2.43 -2.91 1.19
N ALA A 43 3.43 -3.74 0.93
CA ALA A 43 4.05 -3.84 -0.40
C ALA A 43 3.08 -4.36 -1.46
N GLN A 44 2.21 -5.32 -1.09
CA GLN A 44 1.14 -5.82 -1.98
C GLN A 44 0.07 -4.75 -2.24
N MET A 45 -0.35 -4.01 -1.21
CA MET A 45 -1.28 -2.89 -1.35
C MET A 45 -0.72 -1.82 -2.31
N LEU A 46 0.53 -1.41 -2.13
CA LEU A 46 1.19 -0.42 -3.01
C LEU A 46 1.41 -0.94 -4.43
N SER A 47 1.37 -2.25 -4.65
CA SER A 47 1.52 -2.81 -5.99
C SER A 47 0.36 -2.45 -6.92
N GLU A 48 -0.83 -2.10 -6.39
CA GLU A 48 -1.97 -1.62 -7.16
C GLU A 48 -1.69 -0.28 -7.85
N LEU A 49 -0.81 0.55 -7.27
CA LEU A 49 -0.38 1.83 -7.85
C LEU A 49 0.53 1.65 -9.07
N ARG A 50 0.93 0.42 -9.42
CA ARG A 50 1.76 0.17 -10.61
C ARG A 50 0.95 0.11 -11.90
N THR A 51 -0.38 0.24 -11.83
CA THR A 51 -1.24 0.24 -13.01
C THR A 51 -0.96 1.43 -13.92
N SER A 52 -0.86 1.17 -15.22
CA SER A 52 -0.76 2.20 -16.27
C SER A 52 -2.09 2.43 -17.01
N LYS A 53 -3.18 1.83 -16.53
CA LYS A 53 -4.48 1.81 -17.21
C LYS A 53 -5.41 2.97 -16.86
N LEU A 54 -5.07 3.74 -15.82
CA LEU A 54 -5.93 4.80 -15.28
C LEU A 54 -5.50 6.16 -15.81
N SER A 55 -6.48 6.99 -16.15
CA SER A 55 -6.29 8.42 -16.34
C SER A 55 -5.71 9.06 -15.07
N PRO A 56 -5.02 10.22 -15.19
CA PRO A 56 -4.46 10.92 -14.02
C PRO A 56 -5.48 11.17 -12.91
N HIS A 57 -6.73 11.48 -13.26
CA HIS A 57 -7.80 11.71 -12.30
C HIS A 57 -8.16 10.45 -11.50
N LYS A 58 -8.36 9.31 -12.18
CA LYS A 58 -8.69 8.04 -11.55
C LYS A 58 -7.51 7.46 -10.77
N TYR A 59 -6.29 7.62 -11.29
CA TYR A 59 -5.07 7.25 -10.58
C TYR A 59 -4.93 8.04 -9.28
N TYR A 60 -5.19 9.35 -9.30
CA TYR A 60 -5.18 10.18 -8.09
C TYR A 60 -6.17 9.66 -7.03
N GLU A 61 -7.35 9.21 -7.45
CA GLU A 61 -8.34 8.63 -6.55
C GLU A 61 -7.85 7.33 -5.87
N LEU A 62 -7.16 6.47 -6.62
CA LEU A 62 -6.52 5.26 -6.08
C LEU A 62 -5.36 5.61 -5.14
N TYR A 63 -4.53 6.58 -5.55
CA TYR A 63 -3.41 7.08 -4.75
C TYR A 63 -3.86 7.63 -3.40
N MET A 64 -4.91 8.46 -3.36
CA MET A 64 -5.40 9.04 -2.11
C MET A 64 -5.83 7.97 -1.11
N ARG A 65 -6.46 6.89 -1.57
CA ARG A 65 -6.79 5.75 -0.70
C ARG A 65 -5.54 5.03 -0.20
N ALA A 66 -4.54 4.81 -1.04
CA ALA A 66 -3.28 4.17 -0.61
C ALA A 66 -2.53 5.05 0.39
N PHE A 67 -2.55 6.37 0.19
CA PHE A 67 -1.89 7.35 1.04
C PHE A 67 -2.49 7.39 2.45
N ASP A 68 -3.82 7.30 2.57
CA ASP A 68 -4.48 7.21 3.88
C ASP A 68 -4.09 5.94 4.65
N GLU A 69 -3.87 4.83 3.95
CA GLU A 69 -3.37 3.59 4.55
C GLU A 69 -1.89 3.68 4.96
N LEU A 70 -1.06 4.36 4.14
CA LEU A 70 0.33 4.64 4.47
C LEU A 70 0.48 5.46 5.75
N ARG A 71 -0.42 6.40 6.04
CA ARG A 71 -0.41 7.16 7.30
C ARG A 71 -0.55 6.25 8.53
N LYS A 72 -1.36 5.20 8.43
CA LYS A 72 -1.52 4.23 9.53
C LYS A 72 -0.25 3.40 9.70
N LEU A 73 0.38 3.00 8.59
CA LEU A 73 1.66 2.30 8.60
C LEU A 73 2.79 3.17 9.19
N GLU A 74 2.81 4.47 8.89
CA GLU A 74 3.75 5.43 9.47
C GLU A 74 3.63 5.49 11.01
N ILE A 75 2.40 5.52 11.53
CA ILE A 75 2.14 5.50 12.98
C ILE A 75 2.66 4.18 13.57
N PHE A 76 2.38 3.05 12.94
CA PHE A 76 2.88 1.74 13.37
C PHE A 76 4.41 1.68 13.44
N PHE A 77 5.13 2.19 12.42
CA PHE A 77 6.59 2.23 12.47
C PHE A 77 7.14 3.13 13.58
N LYS A 78 6.48 4.25 13.89
CA LYS A 78 6.85 5.09 15.05
C LYS A 78 6.69 4.32 16.36
N GLU A 79 5.69 3.47 16.48
CA GLU A 79 5.48 2.62 17.65
C GLU A 79 6.51 1.49 17.74
N GLU A 80 6.84 0.83 16.62
CA GLU A 80 7.90 -0.19 16.57
C GLU A 80 9.27 0.41 16.94
N ALA A 81 9.59 1.61 16.45
CA ALA A 81 10.81 2.32 16.84
C ALA A 81 10.85 2.59 18.35
N ARG A 82 9.72 2.97 18.97
CA ARG A 82 9.62 3.15 20.43
C ARG A 82 9.76 1.84 21.21
N ARG A 83 9.43 0.70 20.60
CA ARG A 83 9.59 -0.65 21.18
C ARG A 83 11.01 -1.21 21.05
N GLY A 84 11.93 -0.46 20.43
CA GLY A 84 13.32 -0.85 20.28
C GLY A 84 13.69 -1.45 18.93
N CYS A 85 12.77 -1.43 17.95
CA CYS A 85 13.13 -1.76 16.57
C CYS A 85 14.02 -0.64 15.99
N SER A 86 15.20 -0.99 15.50
CA SER A 86 16.12 -0.02 14.89
C SER A 86 15.52 0.53 13.60
N ILE A 87 15.54 1.87 13.47
CA ILE A 87 15.10 2.55 12.23
C ILE A 87 15.96 2.12 11.04
N VAL A 88 17.25 1.82 11.27
CA VAL A 88 18.16 1.33 10.22
C VAL A 88 17.69 -0.02 9.71
N ASP A 89 17.32 -0.93 10.61
CA ASP A 89 16.86 -2.27 10.25
C ASP A 89 15.52 -2.19 9.50
N LEU A 90 14.60 -1.32 9.95
CA LEU A 90 13.35 -1.04 9.21
C LEU A 90 13.63 -0.52 7.80
N TYR A 91 14.58 0.41 7.65
CA TYR A 91 14.98 0.94 6.37
C TYR A 91 15.55 -0.15 5.46
N GLU A 92 16.44 -1.01 5.96
CA GLU A 92 16.98 -2.13 5.19
C GLU A 92 15.89 -3.14 4.78
N LEU A 93 14.98 -3.47 5.70
CA LEU A 93 13.89 -4.41 5.46
C LEU A 93 13.00 -3.98 4.28
N VAL A 94 12.60 -2.71 4.21
CA VAL A 94 11.75 -2.22 3.12
C VAL A 94 12.48 -2.18 1.77
N GLN A 95 13.82 -2.01 1.78
CA GLN A 95 14.63 -1.97 0.55
C GLN A 95 14.73 -3.33 -0.17
N HIS A 96 14.39 -4.44 0.51
CA HIS A 96 14.28 -5.75 -0.12
C HIS A 96 13.05 -5.91 -1.04
N ALA A 97 12.14 -4.93 -1.10
CA ALA A 97 11.00 -4.96 -2.00
C ALA A 97 11.44 -4.98 -3.48
N GLY A 98 11.09 -6.04 -4.22
CA GLY A 98 11.54 -6.22 -5.60
C GLY A 98 11.06 -5.13 -6.58
N ASN A 99 9.88 -4.54 -6.34
CA ASN A 99 9.33 -3.48 -7.18
C ASN A 99 9.72 -2.10 -6.65
N ILE A 100 10.03 -1.16 -7.56
CA ILE A 100 10.51 0.16 -7.18
C ILE A 100 9.47 1.00 -6.43
N LEU A 101 8.21 1.00 -6.87
CA LEU A 101 7.18 1.84 -6.27
C LEU A 101 6.89 1.43 -4.81
N PRO A 102 6.65 0.16 -4.46
CA PRO A 102 6.52 -0.25 -3.06
C PRO A 102 7.79 -0.08 -2.20
N ARG A 103 8.96 0.11 -2.81
CA ARG A 103 10.24 0.26 -2.11
C ARG A 103 10.52 1.69 -1.67
N LEU A 104 10.01 2.66 -2.42
CA LEU A 104 10.20 4.10 -2.19
C LEU A 104 9.05 4.66 -1.36
#